data_AF-A0A7C1R8B3-F1
#
_entry.id   AF-A0A7C1R8B3-F1
#
_cell.length_a   1.000
_cell.length_b   1.000
_cell.length_c   1.000
_cell.angle_alpha   90.00
_cell.angle_beta   90.00
_cell.angle_gamma   90.00
#
_symmetry.space_group_name_H-M   'P 1'
#
loop_
_entity.id
_entity.type
_entity.pdbx_description
1 polymer ?
#
loop_
_entity_poly.entity_id
_entity_poly.type
_entity_poly.pdbx_seq_one_letter_code
_entity_poly.pdbx_strand_id
1 'polypeptide(L)'
;GYITAKNDQIEALAAAQVATDEKDTALAALVEVMKAELKKSEVDVGDDSEKLEYIGWGPKAPPSPSDPPGQPRNLDAVVQGAGTVLLDWKAPARGSGGTVRTYVIERRDQPEGGGEFGSWAQAGIALESETTLMNQPRGPQLEYRVKAINTGGESVPSNTVAVVL
;
A
#
# COMPACT_ATOMS: atom_id res chain seq x y z
N GLY A 1 -44.60 -42.01 -7.02
CA GLY A 1 -45.71 -41.03 -6.81
C GLY A 1 -45.20 -39.87 -6.00
N TYR A 2 -45.92 -38.75 -5.97
CA TYR A 2 -45.51 -37.50 -5.27
C TYR A 2 -45.06 -37.72 -3.80
N ILE A 3 -45.71 -38.66 -3.10
CA ILE A 3 -45.38 -39.02 -1.71
C ILE A 3 -44.00 -39.68 -1.59
N THR A 4 -43.64 -40.56 -2.53
CA THR A 4 -42.33 -41.24 -2.56
C THR A 4 -41.20 -40.23 -2.75
N ALA A 5 -41.30 -39.37 -3.77
CA ALA A 5 -40.27 -38.37 -4.05
C ALA A 5 -40.10 -37.36 -2.91
N LYS A 6 -41.19 -37.01 -2.20
CA LYS A 6 -41.14 -36.14 -1.02
C LYS A 6 -40.44 -36.82 0.16
N ASN A 7 -40.68 -38.11 0.39
CA ASN A 7 -40.01 -38.87 1.44
C ASN A 7 -38.51 -39.03 1.15
N ASP A 8 -38.15 -39.36 -0.10
CA ASP A 8 -36.74 -39.47 -0.52
C ASP A 8 -35.97 -38.14 -0.33
N GLN A 9 -36.63 -37.00 -0.59
CA GLN A 9 -36.04 -35.68 -0.38
C GLN A 9 -35.85 -35.35 1.11
N ILE A 10 -36.77 -35.77 1.98
CA ILE A 10 -36.66 -35.60 3.43
C ILE A 10 -35.52 -36.45 3.99
N GLU A 11 -35.39 -37.70 3.52
CA GLU A 11 -34.30 -38.59 3.91
C GLU A 11 -32.94 -38.07 3.42
N ALA A 12 -32.86 -37.57 2.19
CA ALA A 12 -31.65 -36.96 1.65
C ALA A 12 -31.24 -35.69 2.44
N LEU A 13 -32.21 -34.87 2.85
CA LEU A 13 -31.95 -33.69 3.68
C LEU A 13 -31.50 -34.08 5.09
N ALA A 14 -32.13 -35.08 5.69
CA ALA A 14 -31.74 -35.59 7.00
C ALA A 14 -30.32 -36.18 6.97
N ALA A 15 -29.96 -36.94 5.93
CA ALA A 15 -28.62 -37.47 5.74
C ALA A 15 -27.58 -36.37 5.51
N ALA A 16 -27.92 -35.32 4.75
CA ALA A 16 -27.04 -34.17 4.54
C ALA A 16 -26.80 -33.37 5.84
N GLN A 17 -27.81 -33.24 6.70
CA GLN A 17 -27.67 -32.59 8.00
C GLN A 17 -26.74 -33.40 8.92
N VAL A 18 -26.96 -34.71 9.02
CA VAL A 18 -26.09 -35.60 9.82
C VAL A 18 -24.63 -35.51 9.35
N ALA A 19 -24.41 -35.54 8.03
CA ALA A 19 -23.06 -35.42 7.47
C ALA A 19 -22.42 -34.03 7.72
N THR A 20 -23.22 -32.99 7.94
CA THR A 20 -22.72 -31.66 8.32
C THR A 20 -22.37 -31.63 9.80
N ASP A 21 -23.24 -32.16 10.66
CA ASP A 21 -23.03 -32.23 12.11
C ASP A 21 -21.81 -33.12 12.46
N GLU A 22 -21.58 -34.21 11.72
CA GLU A 22 -20.39 -35.05 11.84
C GLU A 22 -19.11 -34.30 11.46
N LYS A 23 -19.15 -33.50 10.37
CA LYS A 23 -18.01 -32.67 9.96
C LYS A 23 -17.71 -31.57 10.96
N ASP A 24 -18.74 -30.94 11.50
CA ASP A 24 -18.60 -29.88 12.50
C ASP A 24 -18.03 -30.45 13.82
N THR A 25 -18.48 -31.64 14.21
CA THR A 25 -17.93 -32.37 15.36
C THR A 25 -16.46 -32.76 15.13
N ALA A 26 -16.13 -33.27 13.94
CA ALA A 26 -14.76 -33.63 13.58
C ALA A 26 -13.84 -32.38 13.53
N LEU A 27 -14.36 -31.25 13.03
CA LEU A 27 -13.64 -29.98 13.01
C LEU A 27 -13.38 -29.49 14.44
N ALA A 28 -14.38 -29.53 15.32
CA ALA A 28 -14.22 -29.16 16.72
C ALA A 28 -13.17 -30.04 17.42
N ALA A 29 -13.19 -31.35 17.17
CA ALA A 29 -12.19 -32.28 17.70
C ALA A 29 -10.78 -31.97 17.18
N LEU A 30 -10.63 -31.70 15.88
CA LEU A 30 -9.35 -31.34 15.28
C LEU A 30 -8.80 -30.02 15.85
N VAL A 31 -9.66 -29.03 16.05
CA VAL A 31 -9.29 -27.74 16.66
C VAL A 31 -8.79 -27.95 18.08
N GLU A 32 -9.44 -28.79 18.88
CA GLU A 32 -8.98 -29.10 20.24
C GLU A 32 -7.66 -29.88 20.24
N VAL A 33 -7.46 -30.82 19.31
CA VAL A 33 -6.16 -31.50 19.14
C VAL A 33 -5.06 -30.50 18.77
N MET A 34 -5.30 -29.61 17.80
CA MET A 34 -4.32 -28.58 17.42
C MET A 34 -4.00 -27.63 18.57
N LYS A 35 -4.99 -27.18 19.35
CA LYS A 35 -4.75 -26.38 20.55
C LYS A 35 -3.93 -27.13 21.59
N ALA A 36 -4.21 -28.42 21.81
CA ALA A 36 -3.47 -29.25 22.75
C ALA A 36 -2.02 -29.47 22.29
N GLU A 37 -1.77 -29.69 21.00
CA GLU A 37 -0.44 -29.82 20.42
C GLU A 37 0.34 -28.51 20.48
N LEU A 38 -0.30 -27.38 20.15
CA LEU A 38 0.29 -26.05 20.29
C LEU A 38 0.66 -25.75 21.74
N LYS A 39 -0.23 -26.04 22.69
CA LYS A 39 0.03 -25.86 24.12
C LYS A 39 1.13 -26.80 24.63
N LYS A 40 1.18 -28.03 24.13
CA LYS A 40 2.27 -28.98 24.46
C LYS A 40 3.60 -28.48 23.88
N SER A 41 3.60 -27.96 22.66
CA SER A 41 4.77 -27.34 22.05
C SER A 41 5.22 -26.08 22.81
N GLU A 42 4.29 -25.28 23.32
CA GLU A 42 4.58 -24.11 24.17
C GLU A 42 5.22 -24.54 25.52
N VAL A 43 4.72 -25.62 26.12
CA VAL A 43 5.26 -26.19 27.37
C VAL A 43 6.62 -26.89 27.15
N ASP A 44 6.82 -27.61 26.05
CA ASP A 44 8.09 -28.28 25.72
C ASP A 44 9.20 -27.28 25.34
N VAL A 45 8.82 -26.13 24.78
CA VAL A 45 9.74 -25.00 24.56
C VAL A 45 10.00 -24.22 25.85
N GLY A 46 9.15 -24.32 26.87
CA GLY A 46 9.45 -23.90 28.24
C GLY A 46 9.88 -22.44 28.39
N ASP A 47 9.16 -21.51 27.75
CA ASP A 47 9.45 -20.05 27.76
C ASP A 47 10.91 -19.71 27.36
N ASP A 48 11.59 -20.65 26.70
CA ASP A 48 12.99 -20.57 26.31
C ASP A 48 13.10 -19.77 25.01
N SER A 49 13.29 -18.45 25.19
CA SER A 49 13.30 -17.47 24.11
C SER A 49 14.28 -17.83 22.97
N GLU A 50 15.39 -18.51 23.29
CA GLU A 50 16.40 -18.94 22.31
C GLU A 50 15.87 -20.04 21.36
N LYS A 51 15.05 -20.96 21.86
CA LYS A 51 14.43 -22.01 21.02
C LYS A 51 13.33 -21.45 20.13
N LEU A 52 12.58 -20.47 20.61
CA LEU A 52 11.60 -19.73 19.81
C LEU A 52 12.28 -18.94 18.69
N GLU A 53 13.42 -18.30 18.97
CA GLU A 53 14.23 -17.61 17.96
C GLU A 53 14.76 -18.58 16.90
N TYR A 54 15.24 -19.76 17.30
CA TYR A 54 15.76 -20.80 16.38
C TYR A 54 14.74 -21.27 15.34
N ILE A 55 13.45 -21.32 15.69
CA ILE A 55 12.36 -21.71 14.76
C ILE A 55 11.67 -20.51 14.09
N GLY A 56 12.16 -19.29 14.29
CA GLY A 56 11.62 -18.07 13.67
C GLY A 56 10.36 -17.50 14.35
N TRP A 57 10.08 -17.94 15.57
CA TRP A 57 8.98 -17.46 16.43
C TRP A 57 9.47 -16.52 17.54
N GLY A 58 10.69 -16.00 17.40
CA GLY A 58 11.24 -14.98 18.28
C GLY A 58 10.53 -13.62 18.16
N PRO A 59 10.88 -12.65 19.03
CA PRO A 59 10.37 -11.30 18.93
C PRO A 59 10.62 -10.72 17.52
N LYS A 60 9.63 -9.99 16.99
CA LYS A 60 9.75 -9.35 15.67
C LYS A 60 11.04 -8.53 15.63
N ALA A 61 11.91 -8.85 14.67
CA ALA A 61 13.15 -8.09 14.46
C ALA A 61 12.84 -6.58 14.43
N PRO A 62 13.65 -5.76 15.12
CA PRO A 62 13.44 -4.32 15.10
C PRO A 62 13.43 -3.83 13.65
N PRO A 63 12.58 -2.85 13.30
CA PRO A 63 12.55 -2.33 11.94
C PRO A 63 13.93 -1.79 11.58
N SER A 64 14.52 -2.32 10.51
CA SER A 64 15.75 -1.74 9.97
C SER A 64 15.44 -0.33 9.47
N PRO A 65 16.30 0.66 9.75
CA PRO A 65 16.12 2.00 9.20
C PRO A 65 16.12 1.90 7.67
N SER A 66 15.08 2.45 7.03
CA SER A 66 15.03 2.54 5.57
C SER A 66 15.87 3.74 5.13
N ASP A 67 16.66 3.58 4.07
CA ASP A 67 17.23 4.74 3.39
C ASP A 67 16.12 5.55 2.70
N PRO A 68 16.24 6.90 2.63
CA PRO A 68 15.37 7.71 1.80
C PRO A 68 15.35 7.21 0.34
N PRO A 69 14.27 7.45 -0.43
CA PRO A 69 14.26 7.06 -1.82
C PRO A 69 15.22 7.91 -2.65
N GLY A 70 15.59 7.40 -3.83
CA GLY A 70 16.32 8.21 -4.81
C GLY A 70 15.45 9.28 -5.46
N GLN A 71 16.08 10.10 -6.31
CA GLN A 71 15.43 11.18 -7.04
C GLN A 71 14.45 10.65 -8.11
N PRO A 72 13.20 11.16 -8.19
CA PRO A 72 12.32 10.94 -9.32
C PRO A 72 12.91 11.55 -10.60
N ARG A 73 12.67 10.92 -11.75
CA ARG A 73 13.35 11.26 -13.01
C ARG A 73 12.34 11.62 -14.08
N ASN A 74 12.77 12.42 -15.06
CA ASN A 74 12.00 12.73 -16.27
C ASN A 74 10.57 13.22 -15.95
N LEU A 75 10.42 14.16 -15.02
CA LEU A 75 9.13 14.81 -14.80
C LEU A 75 8.75 15.60 -16.06
N ASP A 76 7.52 15.41 -16.52
CA ASP A 76 6.94 16.10 -17.67
C ASP A 76 5.46 16.47 -17.42
N ALA A 77 4.99 17.53 -18.07
CA ALA A 77 3.59 17.98 -18.04
C ALA A 77 2.88 17.55 -19.33
N VAL A 78 2.34 16.34 -19.31
CA VAL A 78 1.78 15.63 -20.47
C VAL A 78 0.50 16.29 -21.00
N VAL A 79 -0.34 16.82 -20.11
CA VAL A 79 -1.57 17.54 -20.49
C VAL A 79 -1.68 18.83 -19.70
N GLN A 80 -1.96 19.92 -20.41
CA GLN A 80 -2.17 21.25 -19.85
C GLN A 80 -3.55 21.73 -20.33
N GLY A 81 -4.50 21.77 -19.41
CA GLY A 81 -5.88 22.17 -19.65
C GLY A 81 -6.27 23.34 -18.76
N ALA A 82 -7.47 23.89 -18.98
CA ALA A 82 -7.94 25.07 -18.29
C ALA A 82 -8.10 24.82 -16.76
N GLY A 83 -7.05 25.05 -15.98
CA GLY A 83 -6.96 24.73 -14.55
C GLY A 83 -6.65 23.27 -14.23
N THR A 84 -6.15 22.49 -15.20
CA THR A 84 -5.78 21.08 -15.01
C THR A 84 -4.40 20.80 -15.57
N VAL A 85 -3.58 20.06 -14.82
CA VAL A 85 -2.25 19.62 -15.27
C VAL A 85 -2.11 18.13 -15.00
N LEU A 86 -1.79 17.35 -16.04
CA LEU A 86 -1.35 15.96 -15.90
C LEU A 86 0.18 15.94 -15.88
N LEU A 87 0.74 15.40 -14.80
CA LEU A 87 2.18 15.22 -14.64
C LEU A 87 2.51 13.72 -14.71
N ASP A 88 3.48 13.33 -15.54
CA ASP A 88 4.08 11.99 -15.57
C ASP A 88 5.57 12.10 -15.17
N TRP A 89 6.06 11.08 -14.48
CA TRP A 89 7.49 10.95 -14.19
C TRP A 89 7.91 9.49 -14.15
N LYS A 90 9.21 9.26 -13.98
CA LYS A 90 9.78 7.94 -13.72
C LYS A 90 10.20 7.82 -12.27
N ALA A 91 9.91 6.66 -11.69
CA ALA A 91 10.41 6.27 -10.39
C ALA A 91 11.94 6.37 -10.31
N PRO A 92 12.50 6.50 -9.09
CA PRO A 92 13.93 6.48 -8.87
C PRO A 92 14.61 5.25 -9.49
N ALA A 93 15.89 5.38 -9.81
CA ALA A 93 16.65 4.25 -10.35
C ALA A 93 16.69 3.09 -9.34
N ARG A 94 16.69 1.85 -9.85
CA ARG A 94 16.78 0.67 -8.97
C ARG A 94 18.08 0.75 -8.15
N GLY A 95 17.96 0.58 -6.83
CA GLY A 95 19.10 0.59 -5.91
C GLY A 95 19.60 1.97 -5.47
N SER A 96 18.97 3.08 -5.88
CA SER A 96 19.39 4.43 -5.47
C SER A 96 18.85 4.89 -4.10
N GLY A 97 18.28 3.98 -3.32
CA GLY A 97 17.62 4.27 -2.04
C GLY A 97 16.52 3.27 -1.70
N GLY A 98 15.75 3.55 -0.66
CA GLY A 98 14.64 2.71 -0.24
C GLY A 98 13.43 2.77 -1.19
N THR A 99 12.57 1.76 -1.12
CA THR A 99 11.34 1.69 -1.92
C THR A 99 10.45 2.90 -1.67
N VAL A 100 9.96 3.52 -2.75
CA VAL A 100 9.04 4.66 -2.69
C VAL A 100 7.69 4.19 -2.14
N ARG A 101 7.13 4.94 -1.19
CA ARG A 101 5.76 4.75 -0.68
C ARG A 101 4.77 5.73 -1.30
N THR A 102 5.19 6.97 -1.48
CA THR A 102 4.36 8.02 -2.06
C THR A 102 5.25 9.09 -2.69
N TYR A 103 4.64 9.95 -3.49
CA TYR A 103 5.25 11.12 -4.10
C TYR A 103 4.54 12.38 -3.60
N VAL A 104 5.32 13.42 -3.31
CA VAL A 104 4.80 14.76 -3.03
C VAL A 104 5.12 15.65 -4.22
N ILE A 105 4.09 16.30 -4.73
CA ILE A 105 4.19 17.25 -5.82
C ILE A 105 4.19 18.63 -5.18
N GLU A 106 5.26 19.38 -5.43
CA GLU A 106 5.40 20.76 -4.99
C GLU A 106 5.23 21.69 -6.21
N ARG A 107 4.62 22.84 -5.97
CA ARG A 107 4.41 23.90 -6.94
C ARG A 107 4.90 25.23 -6.38
N ARG A 108 5.40 26.10 -7.25
CA ARG A 108 5.54 27.54 -6.98
C ARG A 108 4.99 28.32 -8.16
N ASP A 109 4.44 29.49 -7.87
CA ASP A 109 3.88 30.41 -8.85
C ASP A 109 4.75 31.66 -9.01
N GLN A 110 4.79 32.17 -10.23
CA GLN A 110 5.35 33.47 -10.54
C GLN A 110 4.23 34.53 -10.44
N PRO A 111 4.48 35.69 -9.82
CA PRO A 111 3.51 36.78 -9.77
C PRO A 111 3.02 37.22 -11.16
N GLU A 112 1.76 37.65 -11.22
CA GLU A 112 1.19 38.27 -12.42
C GLU A 112 1.96 39.55 -12.78
N GLY A 113 2.40 39.66 -14.03
CA GLY A 113 3.27 40.76 -14.49
C GLY A 113 4.78 40.46 -14.42
N GLY A 114 5.17 39.25 -13.98
CA GLY A 114 6.57 38.82 -13.91
C GLY A 114 7.22 39.14 -12.56
N GLY A 115 8.31 38.42 -12.25
CA GLY A 115 9.02 38.55 -10.97
C GLY A 115 9.71 37.25 -10.55
N GLU A 116 10.23 37.21 -9.33
CA GLU A 116 10.76 35.96 -8.76
C GLU A 116 9.63 35.01 -8.40
N PHE A 117 9.87 33.70 -8.56
CA PHE A 117 8.93 32.69 -8.09
C PHE A 117 8.80 32.72 -6.57
N GLY A 118 7.60 32.43 -6.08
CA GLY A 118 7.36 32.19 -4.66
C GLY A 118 8.05 30.93 -4.13
N SER A 119 7.77 30.64 -2.86
CA SER A 119 8.22 29.42 -2.20
C SER A 119 7.52 28.17 -2.75
N TRP A 120 8.22 27.04 -2.73
CA TRP A 120 7.61 25.74 -3.02
C TRP A 120 6.56 25.39 -1.97
N ALA A 121 5.36 25.05 -2.42
CA ALA A 121 4.25 24.58 -1.60
C ALA A 121 3.71 23.26 -2.14
N GLN A 122 3.18 22.40 -1.26
CA GLN A 122 2.59 21.14 -1.69
C GLN A 122 1.32 21.40 -2.53
N ALA A 123 1.31 20.87 -3.75
CA ALA A 123 0.19 20.91 -4.67
C ALA A 123 -0.60 19.60 -4.72
N GLY A 124 0.04 18.47 -4.38
CA GLY A 124 -0.61 17.17 -4.40
C GLY A 124 0.25 16.03 -3.85
N ILE A 125 -0.36 14.85 -3.77
CA ILE A 125 0.29 13.59 -3.39
C ILE A 125 -0.12 12.53 -4.42
N ALA A 126 0.78 11.62 -4.77
CA ALA A 126 0.51 10.50 -5.67
C ALA A 126 1.15 9.21 -5.17
N LEU A 127 0.46 8.08 -5.36
CA LEU A 127 1.01 6.75 -5.06
C LEU A 127 1.78 6.18 -6.27
N GLU A 128 1.37 6.59 -7.46
CA GLU A 128 1.98 6.17 -8.73
C GLU A 128 2.85 7.29 -9.31
N SER A 129 3.57 7.00 -10.39
CA SER A 129 4.47 7.98 -11.03
C SER A 129 3.74 8.92 -12.00
N GLU A 130 2.47 9.18 -11.74
CA GLU A 130 1.61 10.07 -12.52
C GLU A 130 0.58 10.72 -11.59
N THR A 131 0.17 11.96 -11.87
CA THR A 131 -0.96 12.59 -11.17
C THR A 131 -1.65 13.67 -12.01
N THR A 132 -2.95 13.82 -11.81
CA THR A 132 -3.73 14.94 -12.34
C THR A 132 -4.01 15.95 -11.23
N LEU A 133 -3.48 17.16 -11.38
CA LEU A 133 -3.76 18.30 -10.52
C LEU A 133 -4.91 19.12 -11.10
N MET A 134 -5.96 19.31 -10.32
CA MET A 134 -7.13 20.14 -10.67
C MET A 134 -7.07 21.50 -9.96
N ASN A 135 -7.92 22.44 -10.37
CA ASN A 135 -8.05 23.77 -9.77
C ASN A 135 -6.72 24.54 -9.73
N GLN A 136 -5.90 24.40 -10.78
CA GLN A 136 -4.64 25.12 -10.89
C GLN A 136 -4.88 26.58 -11.31
N PRO A 137 -4.12 27.56 -10.76
CA PRO A 137 -4.21 28.96 -11.16
C PRO A 137 -3.99 29.12 -12.66
N ARG A 138 -4.76 30.01 -13.29
CA ARG A 138 -4.63 30.37 -14.71
C ARG A 138 -4.03 31.74 -14.84
N GLY A 139 -3.18 31.95 -15.83
CA GLY A 139 -2.43 33.19 -16.00
C GLY A 139 -0.97 33.16 -15.52
N PRO A 140 -0.65 32.92 -14.22
CA PRO A 140 0.74 32.94 -13.78
C PRO A 140 1.50 31.72 -14.29
N GLN A 141 2.82 31.88 -14.47
CA GLN A 141 3.69 30.74 -14.73
C GLN A 141 3.81 29.90 -13.46
N LEU A 142 3.49 28.62 -13.59
CA LEU A 142 3.59 27.62 -12.53
C LEU A 142 4.82 26.77 -12.79
N GLU A 143 5.58 26.47 -11.74
CA GLU A 143 6.60 25.44 -11.78
C GLU A 143 6.25 24.30 -10.85
N TYR A 144 6.46 23.07 -11.33
CA TYR A 144 6.24 21.84 -10.57
C TYR A 144 7.53 21.06 -10.39
N ARG A 145 7.65 20.39 -9.24
CA ARG A 145 8.66 19.36 -8.99
C ARG A 145 8.08 18.24 -8.13
N VAL A 146 8.71 17.07 -8.16
CA VAL A 146 8.25 15.89 -7.43
C VAL A 146 9.35 15.38 -6.51
N LYS A 147 8.97 14.98 -5.29
CA LYS A 147 9.83 14.24 -4.35
C LYS A 147 9.23 12.87 -4.07
N ALA A 148 10.09 11.86 -3.95
CA ALA A 148 9.70 10.54 -3.48
C ALA A 148 9.86 10.44 -1.96
N ILE A 149 8.93 9.76 -1.29
CA ILE A 149 8.91 9.64 0.18
C ILE A 149 8.76 8.18 0.60
N ASN A 150 9.50 7.80 1.64
CA ASN A 150 9.29 6.56 2.39
C ASN A 150 9.53 6.80 3.90
N THR A 151 9.61 5.72 4.69
CA THR A 151 9.86 5.79 6.13
C THR A 151 11.25 6.30 6.51
N GLY A 152 12.20 6.31 5.56
CA GLY A 152 13.53 6.89 5.68
C GLY A 152 13.59 8.40 5.44
N GLY A 153 12.56 8.98 4.81
CA GLY A 153 12.46 10.42 4.56
C GLY A 153 12.12 10.76 3.10
N GLU A 154 12.45 11.99 2.72
CA GLU A 154 12.23 12.54 1.38
C GLU A 154 13.48 12.40 0.50
N SER A 155 13.27 12.20 -0.78
CA SER A 155 14.32 12.27 -1.79
C SER A 155 14.71 13.72 -2.11
N VAL A 156 15.82 13.88 -2.83
CA VAL A 156 16.07 15.09 -3.61
C VAL A 156 14.92 15.29 -4.63
N PRO A 157 14.47 16.54 -4.90
CA PRO A 157 13.42 16.80 -5.89
C PRO A 157 13.85 16.44 -7.31
N SER A 158 12.89 16.13 -8.17
CA SER A 158 13.09 15.94 -9.62
C SER A 158 13.58 17.20 -10.34
N ASN A 159 13.76 17.11 -11.66
CA ASN A 159 13.76 18.30 -12.51
C ASN A 159 12.45 19.10 -12.31
N THR A 160 12.50 20.39 -12.64
CA THR A 160 11.31 21.23 -12.66
C THR A 160 10.65 21.23 -14.03
N VAL A 161 9.33 21.44 -14.06
CA VAL A 161 8.55 21.66 -15.29
C VAL A 161 7.74 22.93 -15.13
N ALA A 162 7.82 23.80 -16.14
CA ALA A 162 7.05 25.04 -16.19
C ALA A 162 5.77 24.85 -17.01
N VAL A 163 4.66 25.41 -16.53
CA VAL A 163 3.32 25.32 -17.12
C VAL A 163 2.65 26.69 -17.05
N VAL A 164 1.91 27.06 -18.10
CA VAL A 164 1.06 28.25 -18.13
C VAL A 164 -0.32 27.79 -18.63
N LEU A 165 -1.37 28.09 -17.86
CA LEU A 165 -2.76 27.63 -18.12
C LEU A 165 -3.71 28.76 -18.49
#